data_AF-A0A7N4PTQ6-F1
#
_entry.id   AF-A0A7N4PTQ6-F1
#
_cell.length_a   1.000
_cell.length_b   1.000
_cell.length_c   1.000
_cell.angle_alpha   90.00
_cell.angle_beta   90.00
_cell.angle_gamma   90.00
#
_symmetry.space_group_name_H-M   'P 1'
#
loop_
_entity.id
_entity.type
_entity.pdbx_description
1 polymer ?
#
loop_
_entity_poly.entity_id
_entity_poly.type
_entity_poly.pdbx_seq_one_letter_code
_entity_poly.pdbx_strand_id
1 'polypeptide(L)'
;MVGKARSSNFTLSEKLDLLKLVKPYVKILEEHTNKHSVIVEKNKCWDIIADKYNAVGVDRPPRTAQGLRTLYKRLKEYAKQELLQQKETLLDHRSSISEPTKKVVEMIPQISSVCLGRDKNYIQSTCSSRSSPARRKRSHI
;
A
#
# COMPACT_ATOMS: atom_id res chain seq x y z
N MET A 1 39.22 7.24 14.35
CA MET A 1 37.98 6.46 14.17
C MET A 1 36.90 7.38 13.63
N VAL A 2 36.54 7.29 12.35
CA VAL A 2 35.44 8.09 11.78
C VAL A 2 34.14 7.43 12.22
N GLY A 3 33.49 8.01 13.23
CA GLY A 3 32.16 7.60 13.66
C GLY A 3 31.18 7.75 12.48
N LYS A 4 30.51 6.66 12.09
CA LYS A 4 29.44 6.73 11.10
C LYS A 4 28.31 7.56 11.70
N ALA A 5 28.24 8.83 11.30
CA ALA A 5 27.16 9.72 11.68
C ALA A 5 25.81 9.02 11.41
N ARG A 6 24.90 9.10 12.39
CA ARG A 6 23.55 8.53 12.24
C ARG A 6 22.92 9.19 11.02
N SER A 7 22.53 8.39 10.03
CA SER A 7 21.80 8.91 8.87
C SER A 7 20.53 9.60 9.34
N SER A 8 20.23 10.78 8.79
CA SER A 8 18.97 11.48 9.05
C SER A 8 17.78 10.55 8.79
N ASN A 9 16.72 10.66 9.60
CA ASN A 9 15.51 9.87 9.41
C ASN A 9 14.89 10.17 8.04
N PHE A 10 14.16 9.19 7.50
CA PHE A 10 13.38 9.39 6.28
C PHE A 10 12.04 10.04 6.62
N THR A 11 11.78 11.19 6.03
CA THR A 11 10.51 11.90 6.03
C THR A 11 9.44 11.13 5.24
N LEU A 12 8.18 11.55 5.36
CA LEU A 12 7.08 10.91 4.63
C LEU A 12 7.22 11.11 3.11
N SER A 13 7.60 12.30 2.66
CA SER A 13 7.83 12.60 1.24
C SER A 13 8.91 11.68 0.66
N GLU A 14 10.05 11.54 1.35
CA GLU A 14 11.12 10.63 0.97
C GLU A 14 10.66 9.17 0.81
N LYS A 15 9.80 8.69 1.71
CA LYS A 15 9.23 7.34 1.62
C LYS A 15 8.33 7.19 0.39
N LEU A 16 7.50 8.19 0.10
CA LEU A 16 6.62 8.19 -1.07
C LEU A 16 7.41 8.26 -2.39
N ASP A 17 8.45 9.09 -2.43
CA ASP A 17 9.34 9.22 -3.59
C ASP A 17 10.03 7.88 -3.89
N LEU A 18 10.52 7.19 -2.85
CA LEU A 18 11.06 5.84 -3.00
C LEU A 18 10.04 4.86 -3.60
N LEU A 19 8.81 4.84 -3.08
CA LEU A 19 7.77 3.93 -3.59
C LEU A 19 7.43 4.20 -5.06
N LYS A 20 7.39 5.46 -5.49
CA LYS A 20 7.20 5.83 -6.90
C LYS A 20 8.34 5.30 -7.78
N LEU A 21 9.59 5.46 -7.34
CA LEU A 21 10.77 5.01 -8.08
C LEU A 21 10.89 3.48 -8.14
N VAL A 22 10.47 2.78 -7.08
CA VAL A 22 10.52 1.32 -7.00
C VAL A 22 9.43 0.66 -7.86
N LYS A 23 8.26 1.30 -8.02
CA LYS A 23 7.09 0.77 -8.76
C LYS A 23 7.42 0.06 -10.09
N PRO A 24 8.22 0.63 -11.02
CA PRO A 24 8.56 -0.06 -12.28
C PRO A 24 9.49 -1.28 -12.10
N TYR A 25 10.25 -1.37 -11.00
CA TYR A 25 11.24 -2.43 -10.76
C TYR A 25 10.75 -3.52 -9.79
N VAL A 26 9.52 -3.42 -9.26
CA VAL A 26 8.98 -4.36 -8.26
C VAL A 26 9.11 -5.81 -8.69
N LYS A 27 8.80 -6.12 -9.95
CA LYS A 27 8.88 -7.50 -10.48
C LYS A 27 10.28 -8.11 -10.32
N ILE A 28 11.32 -7.32 -10.59
CA ILE A 28 12.73 -7.75 -10.49
C ILE A 28 13.17 -7.78 -9.02
N LEU A 29 12.79 -6.77 -8.24
CA LEU A 29 13.19 -6.64 -6.85
C LEU A 29 12.57 -7.72 -5.95
N GLU A 30 11.33 -8.11 -6.23
CA GLU A 30 10.59 -9.12 -5.48
C GLU A 30 10.80 -10.55 -5.96
N GLU A 31 11.50 -10.75 -7.09
CA GLU A 31 11.76 -12.08 -7.61
C GLU A 31 12.56 -12.93 -6.61
N HIS A 32 11.98 -14.02 -6.10
CA HIS A 32 12.63 -14.86 -5.10
C HIS A 32 13.56 -15.91 -5.72
N THR A 33 14.57 -15.44 -6.44
CA THR A 33 15.56 -16.28 -7.14
C THR A 33 16.96 -16.02 -6.59
N ASN A 34 17.71 -17.09 -6.27
CA ASN A 34 19.08 -17.03 -5.75
C ASN A 34 20.16 -17.25 -6.82
N LYS A 35 19.85 -16.91 -8.08
CA LYS A 35 20.84 -16.94 -9.16
C LYS A 35 21.73 -15.70 -8.99
N HIS A 36 23.04 -15.87 -9.09
CA HIS A 36 23.99 -14.76 -8.97
C HIS A 36 23.66 -13.61 -9.94
N SER A 37 23.24 -13.93 -11.17
CA SER A 37 22.77 -12.96 -12.16
C SER A 37 21.60 -12.11 -11.66
N VAL A 38 20.62 -12.71 -10.97
CA VAL A 38 19.46 -12.00 -10.40
C VAL A 38 19.90 -11.11 -9.23
N ILE A 39 20.89 -11.53 -8.43
CA ILE A 39 21.44 -10.70 -7.35
C ILE A 39 22.12 -9.45 -7.91
N VAL A 40 22.94 -9.62 -8.94
CA VAL A 40 23.62 -8.50 -9.63
C VAL A 40 22.59 -7.56 -10.26
N GLU A 41 21.57 -8.09 -10.93
CA GLU A 41 20.51 -7.28 -11.56
C GLU A 41 19.72 -6.47 -10.53
N LYS A 42 19.40 -7.07 -9.37
CA LYS A 42 18.76 -6.37 -8.26
C LYS A 42 19.63 -5.25 -7.70
N ASN A 43 20.93 -5.48 -7.53
CA ASN A 43 21.85 -4.46 -7.04
C ASN A 43 21.91 -3.29 -8.03
N LYS A 44 22.03 -3.58 -9.33
CA LYS A 44 21.98 -2.57 -10.39
C LYS A 44 20.69 -1.77 -10.38
N CYS A 45 19.54 -2.41 -10.17
CA CYS A 45 18.26 -1.72 -10.01
C CYS A 45 18.28 -0.75 -8.82
N TRP A 46 18.85 -1.17 -7.68
CA TRP A 46 18.97 -0.30 -6.50
C TRP A 46 19.91 0.88 -6.72
N ASP A 47 20.99 0.69 -7.48
CA ASP A 47 21.92 1.77 -7.84
C ASP A 47 21.21 2.82 -8.72
N ILE A 48 20.49 2.38 -9.75
CA ILE A 48 19.69 3.27 -10.61
C ILE A 48 18.63 4.02 -9.78
N ILE A 49 17.97 3.34 -8.83
CA ILE A 49 16.98 3.98 -7.95
C ILE A 49 17.65 5.03 -7.06
N ALA A 50 18.84 4.75 -6.53
CA ALA A 50 19.58 5.69 -5.70
C ALA A 50 19.98 6.94 -6.49
N ASP A 51 20.45 6.78 -7.72
CA ASP A 51 20.79 7.91 -8.60
C ASP A 51 19.56 8.78 -8.88
N LYS A 52 18.43 8.16 -9.26
CA LYS A 52 17.17 8.89 -9.49
C LYS A 52 16.66 9.58 -8.24
N TYR A 53 16.77 8.93 -7.08
CA TYR A 53 16.33 9.49 -5.81
C TYR A 53 17.14 10.72 -5.44
N ASN A 54 18.47 10.63 -5.56
CA ASN A 54 19.38 11.74 -5.23
C ASN A 54 19.25 12.89 -6.23
N ALA A 55 18.90 12.62 -7.50
CA ALA A 55 18.64 13.66 -8.50
C ALA A 55 17.37 14.48 -8.22
N VAL A 56 16.37 13.90 -7.55
CA VAL A 56 15.10 14.58 -7.22
C VAL A 56 15.22 15.49 -6.00
N GLY A 57 16.16 15.20 -5.09
CA GLY A 57 16.30 15.90 -3.82
C GLY A 57 17.60 16.70 -3.69
N VAL A 58 17.69 17.84 -4.38
CA VAL A 58 18.89 18.71 -4.35
C VAL A 58 19.19 19.20 -2.92
N ASP A 59 18.16 19.40 -2.09
CA ASP A 59 18.30 19.85 -0.69
C ASP A 59 18.43 18.71 0.34
N ARG A 60 18.47 17.44 -0.11
CA ARG A 60 18.45 16.28 0.79
C ARG A 60 19.83 15.64 0.89
N PRO A 61 20.19 15.09 2.06
CA PRO A 61 21.43 14.33 2.18
C PRO A 61 21.41 13.12 1.24
N PRO A 62 22.52 12.82 0.55
CA PRO A 62 22.59 11.72 -0.40
C PRO A 62 22.29 10.39 0.29
N ARG A 63 21.50 9.55 -0.37
CA ARG A 63 21.13 8.22 0.12
C ARG A 63 21.82 7.15 -0.70
N THR A 64 22.28 6.11 0.00
CA THR A 64 22.90 4.94 -0.63
C THR A 64 21.83 3.94 -1.07
N ALA A 65 22.12 3.17 -2.11
CA ALA A 65 21.31 2.05 -2.58
C ALA A 65 20.93 1.09 -1.44
N GLN A 66 21.89 0.78 -0.56
CA GLN A 66 21.66 -0.04 0.63
C GLN A 66 20.68 0.59 1.63
N GLY A 67 20.76 1.91 1.83
CA GLY A 67 19.84 2.65 2.70
C GLY A 67 18.41 2.61 2.16
N LEU A 68 18.23 2.83 0.86
CA LEU A 68 16.93 2.77 0.19
C LEU A 68 16.35 1.34 0.19
N ARG A 69 17.18 0.33 -0.05
CA ARG A 69 16.79 -1.08 0.06
C ARG A 69 16.28 -1.42 1.47
N THR A 70 16.98 -0.95 2.49
CA THR A 70 16.58 -1.14 3.89
C THR A 70 15.28 -0.42 4.20
N LEU A 71 15.11 0.82 3.72
CA LEU A 71 13.88 1.57 3.87
C LEU A 71 12.69 0.84 3.22
N TYR A 72 12.84 0.40 1.98
CA TYR A 72 11.79 -0.34 1.26
C TYR A 72 11.38 -1.62 1.99
N LYS A 73 12.36 -2.40 2.48
CA LYS A 73 12.09 -3.58 3.30
C LYS A 73 11.27 -3.24 4.55
N ARG A 74 11.63 -2.15 5.26
CA ARG A 74 10.89 -1.68 6.44
C ARG A 74 9.49 -1.21 6.08
N LEU A 75 9.31 -0.49 4.97
CA LEU A 75 7.98 -0.05 4.51
C LEU A 75 7.06 -1.25 4.24
N LYS A 76 7.58 -2.30 3.59
CA LYS A 76 6.82 -3.54 3.40
C LYS A 76 6.44 -4.19 4.72
N GLU A 77 7.37 -4.20 5.67
CA GLU A 77 7.13 -4.80 6.98
C GLU A 77 6.09 -4.01 7.79
N TYR A 78 6.20 -2.68 7.81
CA TYR A 78 5.21 -1.82 8.47
C TYR A 78 3.81 -2.00 7.89
N ALA A 79 3.67 -2.12 6.57
CA ALA A 79 2.37 -2.40 5.96
C ALA A 79 1.78 -3.74 6.42
N LYS A 80 2.61 -4.78 6.59
CA LYS A 80 2.16 -6.07 7.13
C LYS A 80 1.77 -5.97 8.59
N GLN A 81 2.61 -5.31 9.40
CA GLN A 81 2.37 -5.12 10.83
C GLN A 81 1.11 -4.31 11.08
N GLU A 82 0.87 -3.26 10.30
CA GLU A 82 -0.34 -2.45 10.39
C GLU A 82 -1.59 -3.27 10.08
N LEU A 83 -1.56 -4.14 9.07
CA LEU A 83 -2.66 -5.06 8.76
C LEU A 83 -2.89 -6.10 9.87
N LEU A 84 -1.82 -6.63 10.45
CA LEU A 84 -1.91 -7.59 11.56
C LEU A 84 -2.47 -6.92 12.83
N GLN A 85 -1.94 -5.75 13.18
CA GLN A 85 -2.41 -4.96 14.32
C GLN A 85 -3.88 -4.56 14.13
N GLN A 86 -4.27 -4.14 12.92
CA GLN A 86 -5.68 -3.87 12.63
C GLN A 86 -6.56 -5.10 12.87
N LYS A 87 -6.14 -6.29 12.46
CA LYS A 87 -6.87 -7.53 12.73
C LYS A 87 -6.93 -7.86 14.22
N GLU A 88 -5.85 -7.66 14.96
CA GLU A 88 -5.81 -7.91 16.40
C GLU A 88 -6.74 -6.95 17.16
N THR A 89 -6.65 -5.66 16.89
CA THR A 89 -7.58 -4.65 17.43
C THR A 89 -9.04 -4.96 17.01
N LEU A 90 -9.23 -5.51 15.81
CA LEU A 90 -10.53 -5.97 15.34
C LEU A 90 -11.04 -7.19 16.14
N LEU A 91 -10.17 -8.09 16.58
CA LEU A 91 -10.60 -9.24 17.37
C LEU A 91 -10.89 -8.83 18.82
N ASP A 92 -10.08 -7.93 19.38
CA ASP A 92 -10.24 -7.40 20.73
C ASP A 92 -11.50 -6.54 20.89
N HIS A 93 -11.82 -5.70 19.90
CA HIS A 93 -13.10 -4.99 19.95
C HIS A 93 -14.26 -5.99 19.84
N ARG A 94 -14.17 -7.01 18.97
CA ARG A 94 -15.21 -8.03 18.79
C ARG A 94 -15.47 -8.86 20.04
N SER A 95 -14.46 -9.14 20.85
CA SER A 95 -14.58 -9.88 22.10
C SER A 95 -15.16 -9.03 23.24
N SER A 96 -15.02 -7.70 23.18
CA SER A 96 -15.56 -6.78 24.18
C SER A 96 -16.98 -6.28 23.91
N ILE A 97 -17.54 -6.50 22.71
CA ILE A 97 -18.92 -6.10 22.40
C ILE A 97 -19.93 -7.11 22.96
N SER A 98 -21.01 -6.61 23.55
CA SER A 98 -22.12 -7.45 24.00
C SER A 98 -22.84 -8.14 22.82
N GLU A 99 -23.32 -9.37 23.04
CA GLU A 99 -24.06 -10.16 22.05
C GLU A 99 -25.24 -9.41 21.39
N PRO A 100 -26.04 -8.58 22.10
CA PRO A 100 -27.08 -7.76 21.46
C PRO A 100 -26.52 -6.79 20.42
N THR A 101 -25.40 -6.12 20.74
CA THR A 101 -24.75 -5.14 19.86
C THR A 101 -24.13 -5.82 18.65
N LYS A 102 -23.53 -7.00 18.86
CA LYS A 102 -22.97 -7.84 17.79
C LYS A 102 -24.03 -8.25 16.78
N LYS A 103 -25.21 -8.65 17.26
CA LYS A 103 -26.36 -9.02 16.42
C LYS A 103 -26.88 -7.84 15.60
N VAL A 104 -26.93 -6.63 16.18
CA VAL A 104 -27.31 -5.41 15.45
C VAL A 104 -26.29 -5.08 14.35
N VAL A 105 -24.98 -5.18 14.64
CA VAL A 105 -23.92 -4.95 13.65
C VAL A 105 -23.99 -5.94 12.48
N GLU A 106 -24.34 -7.20 12.75
CA GLU A 106 -24.50 -8.25 11.72
C GLU A 106 -25.77 -8.10 10.88
N MET A 107 -26.84 -7.53 11.46
CA MET A 107 -28.08 -7.27 10.73
C MET A 107 -28.01 -6.07 9.79
N ILE A 108 -26.99 -5.21 9.92
CA ILE A 108 -26.84 -3.99 9.12
C ILE A 108 -25.68 -4.20 8.12
N PRO A 109 -25.96 -4.52 6.85
CA PRO A 109 -24.94 -4.88 5.85
C PRO A 109 -23.81 -3.85 5.73
N GLN A 110 -24.16 -2.56 5.72
CA GLN A 110 -23.21 -1.45 5.60
C GLN A 110 -22.31 -1.27 6.83
N ILE A 111 -22.73 -1.71 8.02
CA ILE A 111 -21.92 -1.63 9.24
C ILE A 111 -21.06 -2.89 9.36
N SER A 112 -21.61 -4.05 9.01
CA SER A 112 -20.84 -5.30 8.98
C SER A 112 -19.61 -5.23 8.05
N SER A 113 -19.72 -4.58 6.89
CA SER A 113 -18.59 -4.43 5.97
C SER A 113 -17.48 -3.53 6.51
N VAL A 114 -17.86 -2.45 7.20
CA VAL A 114 -16.92 -1.45 7.74
C VAL A 114 -16.27 -1.95 9.04
N CYS A 115 -17.05 -2.59 9.91
CA CYS A 115 -16.61 -3.00 11.23
C CYS A 115 -16.02 -4.41 11.28
N LEU A 116 -16.22 -5.27 10.27
CA LEU A 116 -15.79 -6.68 10.31
C LEU A 116 -14.82 -7.10 9.21
N GLY A 117 -14.39 -6.17 8.38
CA GLY A 117 -13.34 -6.44 7.39
C GLY A 117 -13.70 -7.55 6.40
N ARG A 118 -14.98 -7.72 6.03
CA ARG A 118 -15.32 -8.47 4.82
C ARG A 118 -14.90 -7.64 3.61
N ASP A 119 -13.86 -8.12 2.94
CA ASP A 119 -13.33 -7.76 1.63
C ASP A 119 -13.69 -6.36 1.08
N LYS A 120 -12.66 -5.52 0.94
CA LYS A 120 -12.67 -4.18 0.34
C LYS A 120 -12.92 -4.19 -1.19
N ASN A 121 -13.95 -4.88 -1.68
CA ASN A 121 -14.31 -4.91 -3.10
C ASN A 121 -15.74 -4.42 -3.39
N TYR A 122 -16.36 -3.65 -2.48
CA TYR A 122 -17.70 -3.07 -2.70
C TYR A 122 -17.75 -1.54 -2.62
N ILE A 123 -16.76 -0.84 -3.18
CA ILE A 123 -16.92 0.59 -3.52
C ILE A 123 -16.48 0.76 -4.98
N GLN A 124 -17.15 0.07 -5.92
CA GLN A 124 -17.01 0.40 -7.34
C GLN A 124 -18.31 0.27 -8.16
N SER A 125 -19.47 -0.07 -7.55
CA SER A 125 -20.69 -0.38 -8.34
C SER A 125 -21.94 0.45 -8.07
N THR A 126 -21.90 1.54 -7.29
CA THR A 126 -23.14 2.33 -7.04
C THR A 126 -23.22 3.69 -7.75
N CYS A 127 -22.26 4.06 -8.61
CA CYS A 127 -22.36 5.31 -9.37
C CYS A 127 -22.67 5.17 -10.88
N SER A 128 -23.00 3.97 -11.38
CA SER A 128 -23.29 3.75 -12.82
C SER A 128 -24.70 3.21 -13.09
N SER A 129 -25.73 3.76 -12.43
CA SER A 129 -27.11 3.46 -12.81
C SER A 129 -28.06 4.62 -12.52
N ARG A 130 -27.95 5.68 -13.32
CA ARG A 130 -29.09 6.59 -13.53
C ARG A 130 -28.99 7.30 -14.89
N SER A 131 -29.38 6.60 -15.96
CA SER A 131 -30.40 7.10 -16.89
C SER A 131 -30.62 6.14 -18.07
N SER A 132 -31.90 5.95 -18.37
CA SER A 132 -32.52 5.24 -19.50
C SER A 132 -32.96 3.80 -19.21
N PRO A 133 -34.11 3.35 -19.75
CA PRO A 133 -34.82 3.87 -20.92
C PRO A 133 -36.35 4.06 -20.74
N ALA A 134 -36.97 4.76 -21.72
CA ALA A 134 -38.28 4.47 -22.33
C ALA A 134 -39.16 5.72 -22.54
N ARG A 135 -39.30 6.14 -23.80
CA ARG A 135 -40.56 6.73 -24.28
C ARG A 135 -40.86 6.33 -25.72
N ARG A 136 -41.70 5.30 -25.81
CA ARG A 136 -42.82 5.06 -26.74
C ARG A 136 -42.67 5.46 -28.22
N LYS A 137 -42.78 4.44 -29.08
CA LYS A 137 -43.28 4.54 -30.46
C LYS A 137 -44.73 5.05 -30.49
N ARG A 138 -45.04 6.01 -31.37
CA ARG A 138 -46.20 6.05 -32.30
C ARG A 138 -46.42 7.48 -32.81
N SER A 139 -46.41 7.66 -34.13
CA SER A 139 -47.54 8.25 -34.87
C SER A 139 -47.27 8.25 -36.38
N HIS A 140 -48.30 7.82 -37.13
CA HIS A 140 -48.48 7.99 -38.56
C HIS A 140 -48.36 9.47 -38.98
N ILE A 141 -47.81 9.71 -40.18
CA ILE A 141 -48.52 10.10 -41.41
C ILE A 141 -47.58 9.75 -42.58
#